data_AF-I1CU75-F1
#
_entry.id   AF-I1CU75-F1
#
_cell.length_a   1.000
_cell.length_b   1.000
_cell.length_c   1.000
_cell.angle_alpha   90.00
_cell.angle_beta   90.00
_cell.angle_gamma   90.00
#
_symmetry.space_group_name_H-M   'P 1'
#
loop_
_entity.id
_entity.type
_entity.pdbx_description
1 polymer ?
#
loop_
_entity_poly.entity_id
_entity_poly.type
_entity_poly.pdbx_seq_one_letter_code
_entity_poly.pdbx_strand_id
1 'polypeptide(L)'
;MVFEAITFLKQGKSVREMEELTGLSKSTVRRLRKTHCSSVMRPNGGRSKVLSAADEHYYVRQLTKNCVPSAVKVTKCLENDIGKNVGVERVHKVLRKIVLGATEKPKKPLLSAKDIRNKLSWCIAHSNSTVDD
;
A
#
# COMPACT_ATOMS: atom_id res chain seq x y z
N MET A 1 -35.77 16.39 -9.51
CA MET A 1 -35.43 15.61 -8.30
C MET A 1 -35.41 14.09 -8.51
N VAL A 2 -36.56 13.39 -8.61
CA VAL A 2 -36.56 11.91 -8.74
C VAL A 2 -35.97 11.43 -10.08
N PHE A 3 -36.28 12.13 -11.17
CA PHE A 3 -35.78 11.79 -12.50
C PHE A 3 -34.26 11.98 -12.61
N GLU A 4 -33.74 13.08 -12.07
CA GLU A 4 -32.30 13.35 -11.94
C GLU A 4 -31.61 12.30 -11.06
N ALA A 5 -32.29 11.83 -9.99
CA ALA A 5 -31.75 10.74 -9.20
C ALA A 5 -31.58 9.45 -9.99
N ILE A 6 -32.52 9.14 -10.90
CA ILE A 6 -32.43 7.96 -11.76
C ILE A 6 -31.30 8.13 -12.80
N THR A 7 -31.14 9.31 -13.40
CA THR A 7 -30.05 9.55 -14.37
C THR A 7 -28.68 9.42 -13.73
N PHE A 8 -28.48 10.00 -12.55
CA PHE A 8 -27.23 9.88 -11.80
C PHE A 8 -26.95 8.44 -11.33
N LEU A 9 -27.99 7.69 -10.93
CA LEU A 9 -27.84 6.27 -10.58
C LEU A 9 -27.43 5.42 -11.79
N LYS A 10 -27.94 5.72 -12.99
CA LYS A 10 -27.50 5.07 -14.24
C LYS A 10 -26.06 5.42 -14.61
N GLN A 11 -25.58 6.60 -14.24
CA GLN A 11 -24.17 7.01 -14.38
C GLN A 11 -23.25 6.34 -13.34
N GLY A 12 -23.79 5.56 -12.40
CA GLY A 12 -23.00 4.81 -11.41
C GLY A 12 -22.63 5.58 -10.15
N LYS A 13 -23.23 6.76 -9.90
CA LYS A 13 -22.99 7.52 -8.65
C LYS A 13 -23.43 6.73 -7.42
N SER A 14 -22.72 6.94 -6.32
CA SER A 14 -22.99 6.26 -5.06
C SER A 14 -24.25 6.79 -4.37
N VAL A 15 -24.87 5.98 -3.50
CA VAL A 15 -26.07 6.38 -2.75
C VAL A 15 -25.80 7.57 -1.82
N ARG A 16 -24.55 7.74 -1.35
CA ARG A 16 -24.16 8.86 -0.47
C ARG A 16 -24.09 10.18 -1.24
N GLU A 17 -23.40 10.17 -2.38
CA GLU A 17 -23.34 11.35 -3.27
C GLU A 17 -24.74 11.77 -3.73
N MET A 18 -25.62 10.79 -3.95
CA MET A 18 -27.00 11.05 -4.32
C MET A 18 -27.81 11.77 -3.24
N GLU A 19 -27.63 11.38 -1.98
CA GLU A 19 -28.31 12.02 -0.85
C GLU A 19 -27.86 13.49 -0.71
N GLU A 20 -26.56 13.76 -0.84
CA GLU A 20 -26.01 15.13 -0.81
C GLU A 20 -26.52 16.00 -1.97
N LEU A 21 -26.59 15.43 -3.19
CA LEU A 21 -26.98 16.18 -4.39
C LEU A 21 -28.48 16.40 -4.52
N THR A 22 -29.31 15.44 -4.08
CA THR A 22 -30.76 15.48 -4.32
C THR A 22 -31.59 15.71 -3.05
N GLY A 23 -30.96 15.67 -1.87
CA GLY A 23 -31.66 15.77 -0.58
C GLY A 23 -32.60 14.59 -0.28
N LEU A 24 -32.63 13.57 -1.13
CA LEU A 24 -33.47 12.39 -0.96
C LEU A 24 -32.86 11.45 0.09
N SER A 25 -33.71 10.92 0.96
CA SER A 25 -33.27 9.94 1.95
C SER A 25 -32.61 8.71 1.29
N LYS A 26 -31.60 8.13 1.97
CA LYS A 26 -30.92 6.90 1.51
C LYS A 26 -31.90 5.79 1.14
N SER A 27 -33.00 5.64 1.89
CA SER A 27 -33.99 4.58 1.65
C SER A 27 -34.73 4.79 0.31
N THR A 28 -35.09 6.03 -0.02
CA THR A 28 -35.70 6.41 -1.29
C THR A 28 -34.75 6.15 -2.45
N VAL A 29 -33.50 6.60 -2.35
CA VAL A 29 -32.47 6.39 -3.39
C VAL A 29 -32.22 4.89 -3.61
N ARG A 30 -32.15 4.10 -2.53
CA ARG A 30 -31.96 2.64 -2.62
C ARG A 30 -33.16 1.95 -3.28
N ARG A 31 -34.38 2.43 -3.03
CA ARG A 31 -35.60 1.94 -3.66
C ARG A 31 -35.58 2.25 -5.16
N LEU A 32 -35.33 3.50 -5.55
CA LEU A 32 -35.20 3.92 -6.95
C LEU A 32 -34.15 3.12 -7.71
N ARG A 33 -32.98 2.87 -7.10
CA ARG A 33 -31.92 2.04 -7.70
C ARG A 33 -32.38 0.61 -7.94
N LYS A 34 -33.18 0.03 -7.02
CA LYS A 34 -33.71 -1.33 -7.16
C LYS A 34 -34.76 -1.42 -8.26
N THR A 35 -35.63 -0.42 -8.40
CA THR A 35 -36.69 -0.40 -9.43
C THR A 35 -36.19 -0.04 -10.82
N HIS A 36 -35.34 0.98 -10.95
CA HIS A 36 -35.00 1.57 -12.25
C HIS A 36 -33.57 1.30 -12.73
N CYS A 37 -32.71 0.75 -11.87
CA CYS A 37 -31.29 0.54 -12.16
C CYS A 37 -30.84 -0.88 -11.79
N SER A 38 -31.70 -1.88 -12.00
CA SER A 38 -31.39 -3.29 -11.75
C SER A 38 -30.24 -3.82 -12.62
N SER A 39 -30.03 -3.21 -13.80
CA SER A 39 -28.93 -3.53 -14.72
C SER A 39 -27.57 -2.95 -14.29
N VAL A 40 -27.53 -1.99 -13.36
CA VAL A 40 -26.28 -1.41 -12.90
C VAL A 40 -25.58 -2.41 -11.97
N MET A 41 -24.45 -2.95 -12.43
CA MET A 41 -23.66 -3.90 -11.66
C MET A 41 -23.30 -3.33 -10.30
N ARG A 42 -23.51 -4.14 -9.25
CA ARG A 42 -23.02 -3.79 -7.91
C ARG A 42 -21.52 -4.07 -7.87
N PRO A 43 -20.72 -3.24 -7.19
CA PRO A 43 -19.39 -3.66 -6.82
C PRO A 43 -19.53 -4.94 -6.00
N ASN A 44 -18.92 -6.02 -6.47
CA ASN A 44 -18.93 -7.28 -5.74
C ASN A 44 -18.20 -7.06 -4.41
N GLY A 45 -18.94 -7.23 -3.32
CA GLY A 45 -18.34 -7.32 -2.00
C GLY A 45 -17.44 -8.55 -1.97
N GLY A 46 -16.14 -8.36 -1.73
CA GLY A 46 -15.20 -9.45 -1.57
C GLY A 46 -15.10 -9.93 -0.12
N ARG A 47 -14.48 -11.10 0.08
CA ARG A 47 -14.06 -11.55 1.41
C ARG A 47 -13.06 -10.56 1.99
N SER A 48 -13.27 -10.15 3.24
CA SER A 48 -12.32 -9.32 3.99
C SER A 48 -10.92 -9.94 3.98
N LYS A 49 -9.90 -9.09 3.91
CA LYS A 49 -8.51 -9.54 3.94
C LYS A 49 -8.18 -10.16 5.29
N VAL A 50 -7.34 -11.20 5.28
CA VAL A 50 -6.79 -11.83 6.49
C VAL A 50 -5.88 -10.88 7.26
N LEU A 51 -5.10 -10.07 6.51
CA LEU A 51 -4.27 -9.01 7.06
C LEU A 51 -5.02 -7.68 6.97
N SER A 52 -5.13 -7.01 8.11
CA SER A 52 -5.54 -5.62 8.21
C SER A 52 -4.42 -4.69 7.72
N ALA A 53 -4.76 -3.44 7.41
CA ALA A 53 -3.76 -2.42 7.09
C ALA A 53 -2.76 -2.22 8.23
N ALA A 54 -3.21 -2.29 9.49
CA ALA A 54 -2.33 -2.21 10.66
C ALA A 54 -1.30 -3.36 10.69
N ASP A 55 -1.73 -4.58 10.33
CA ASP A 55 -0.82 -5.73 10.26
C ASP A 55 0.18 -5.58 9.09
N GLU A 56 -0.29 -5.09 7.93
CA GLU A 56 0.58 -4.77 6.79
C GLU A 56 1.66 -3.74 7.19
N HIS A 57 1.31 -2.73 8.01
CA HIS A 57 2.28 -1.75 8.51
C HIS A 57 3.24 -2.32 9.56
N TYR A 58 2.73 -3.13 10.49
CA TYR A 58 3.57 -3.81 11.47
C TYR A 58 4.64 -4.64 10.77
N TYR A 59 4.21 -5.42 9.77
CA TYR A 59 5.07 -6.22 8.92
C TYR A 59 6.21 -5.40 8.29
N VAL A 60 5.87 -4.29 7.62
CA VAL A 60 6.88 -3.41 6.99
C VAL A 60 7.86 -2.89 8.03
N ARG A 61 7.38 -2.53 9.21
CA ARG A 61 8.21 -2.03 10.30
C ARG A 61 9.19 -3.07 10.81
N GLN A 62 8.79 -4.35 10.88
CA GLN A 62 9.70 -5.43 11.25
C GLN A 62 10.88 -5.55 10.29
N LEU A 63 10.67 -5.30 8.99
CA LEU A 63 11.74 -5.37 8.00
C LEU A 63 12.60 -4.12 7.97
N THR A 64 11.99 -2.94 8.00
CA THR A 64 12.72 -1.68 7.82
C THR A 64 13.41 -1.23 9.10
N LYS A 65 12.72 -1.32 10.25
CA LYS A 65 13.22 -0.82 11.53
C LYS A 65 13.89 -1.90 12.36
N ASN A 66 13.28 -3.09 12.44
CA ASN A 66 13.81 -4.18 13.24
C ASN A 66 14.74 -5.11 12.44
N CYS A 67 15.00 -4.78 11.17
CA CYS A 67 15.93 -5.46 10.26
C CYS A 67 15.76 -6.99 10.21
N VAL A 68 14.51 -7.48 10.28
CA VAL A 68 14.26 -8.91 10.12
C VAL A 68 14.64 -9.34 8.71
N PRO A 69 15.51 -10.34 8.51
CA PRO A 69 16.17 -10.54 7.22
C PRO A 69 15.33 -11.30 6.18
N SER A 70 14.20 -11.90 6.56
CA SER A 70 13.43 -12.77 5.67
C SER A 70 11.96 -12.81 6.03
N ALA A 71 11.10 -12.91 5.00
CA ALA A 71 9.66 -13.07 5.13
C ALA A 71 9.25 -14.23 6.06
N VAL A 72 10.00 -15.34 6.05
CA VAL A 72 9.74 -16.51 6.92
C VAL A 72 9.96 -16.19 8.40
N LYS A 73 10.95 -15.34 8.71
CA LYS A 73 11.15 -14.89 10.09
C LYS A 73 10.06 -13.92 10.49
N VAL A 74 9.62 -13.06 9.57
CA VAL A 74 8.54 -12.13 9.88
C VAL A 74 7.21 -12.84 10.07
N THR A 75 6.89 -13.92 9.35
CA THR A 75 5.67 -14.71 9.62
C THR A 75 5.67 -15.26 11.03
N LYS A 76 6.83 -15.73 11.53
CA LYS A 76 6.97 -16.17 12.93
C LYS A 76 6.78 -15.03 13.92
N CYS A 77 7.35 -13.84 13.64
CA CYS A 77 7.08 -12.66 14.46
C CYS A 77 5.59 -12.31 14.47
N LEU A 78 4.92 -12.36 13.33
CA LEU A 78 3.49 -12.06 13.24
C LEU A 78 2.63 -13.04 14.05
N GLU A 79 3.00 -14.31 14.03
CA GLU A 79 2.36 -15.36 14.82
C GLU A 79 2.61 -15.14 16.32
N ASN A 80 3.83 -14.85 16.74
CA ASN A 80 4.17 -14.66 18.14
C ASN A 80 3.62 -13.35 18.73
N ASP A 81 3.70 -12.25 17.97
CA ASP A 81 3.39 -10.90 18.47
C ASP A 81 1.90 -10.55 18.33
N ILE A 82 1.25 -11.03 17.26
CA ILE A 82 -0.14 -10.68 16.91
C ILE A 82 -1.06 -11.91 17.00
N GLY A 83 -0.52 -13.13 17.07
CA GLY A 83 -1.32 -14.36 17.07
C GLY A 83 -1.89 -14.72 15.69
N LYS A 84 -1.37 -14.11 14.61
CA LYS A 84 -1.87 -14.35 13.24
C LYS A 84 -0.97 -15.32 12.50
N ASN A 85 -1.47 -16.52 12.26
CA ASN A 85 -0.83 -17.48 11.37
C ASN A 85 -1.15 -17.11 9.91
N VAL A 86 -0.11 -16.72 9.17
CA VAL A 86 -0.23 -16.28 7.78
C VAL A 86 0.86 -16.93 6.95
N GLY A 87 0.48 -17.53 5.83
CA GLY A 87 1.43 -18.14 4.91
C GLY A 87 2.41 -17.12 4.32
N VAL A 88 3.66 -17.56 4.10
CA VAL A 88 4.77 -16.75 3.58
C VAL A 88 4.42 -16.07 2.25
N GLU A 89 3.63 -16.73 1.40
CA GLU A 89 3.21 -16.15 0.11
C GLU A 89 2.36 -14.88 0.27
N ARG A 90 1.52 -14.83 1.31
CA ARG A 90 0.73 -13.63 1.62
C ARG A 90 1.65 -12.48 1.99
N VAL A 91 2.70 -12.79 2.75
CA VAL A 91 3.72 -11.84 3.18
C VAL A 91 4.50 -11.30 1.97
N HIS A 92 4.89 -12.15 1.03
CA HIS A 92 5.50 -11.71 -0.23
C HIS A 92 4.57 -10.82 -1.07
N LYS A 93 3.26 -11.09 -1.09
CA LYS A 93 2.30 -10.21 -1.78
C LYS A 93 2.24 -8.80 -1.16
N VAL A 94 2.27 -8.70 0.16
CA VAL A 94 2.33 -7.40 0.85
C VAL A 94 3.63 -6.67 0.51
N LEU A 95 4.76 -7.38 0.47
CA LEU A 95 6.05 -6.79 0.07
C LEU A 95 6.07 -6.22 -1.33
N ARG A 96 5.64 -7.02 -2.31
CA ARG A 96 5.61 -6.62 -3.71
C ARG A 96 4.73 -5.39 -3.92
N LYS A 97 3.61 -5.28 -3.18
CA LYS A 97 2.74 -4.11 -3.21
C LYS A 97 3.42 -2.83 -2.72
N ILE A 98 4.37 -2.96 -1.78
CA ILE A 98 5.06 -1.82 -1.13
C ILE A 98 6.39 -1.51 -1.84
N VAL A 99 6.71 -2.21 -2.94
CA VAL A 99 7.96 -2.07 -3.71
C VAL A 99 9.21 -2.45 -2.89
N LEU A 100 9.04 -3.28 -1.87
CA LEU A 100 10.16 -3.91 -1.17
C LEU A 100 10.47 -5.24 -1.84
N GLY A 101 11.15 -5.17 -2.97
CA GLY A 101 11.68 -6.33 -3.69
C GLY A 101 12.96 -6.85 -3.05
N ALA A 102 13.21 -8.15 -3.17
CA ALA A 102 14.54 -8.69 -2.92
C ALA A 102 15.48 -8.18 -4.03
N THR A 103 16.52 -7.46 -3.65
CA THR A 103 17.55 -6.99 -4.57
C THR A 103 18.90 -7.47 -4.09
N GLU A 104 19.65 -8.10 -4.99
CA GLU A 104 21.04 -8.44 -4.72
C GLU A 104 21.85 -7.15 -4.63
N LYS A 105 22.55 -6.97 -3.51
CA LYS A 105 23.42 -5.81 -3.34
C LYS A 105 24.63 -5.99 -4.27
N PRO A 106 25.00 -4.97 -5.06
CA PRO A 106 26.19 -5.05 -5.89
C PRO A 106 27.43 -5.25 -5.01
N LYS A 107 28.39 -6.05 -5.48
CA LYS A 107 29.64 -6.28 -4.79
C LYS A 107 30.41 -4.97 -4.67
N LYS A 108 30.52 -4.43 -3.46
CA LYS A 108 31.33 -3.24 -3.16
C LYS A 108 32.74 -3.66 -2.77
N PRO A 109 33.78 -2.90 -3.15
CA PRO A 109 35.12 -3.13 -2.62
C PRO A 109 35.10 -2.93 -1.10
N LEU A 110 35.80 -3.80 -0.38
CA LEU A 110 36.00 -3.66 1.06
C LEU A 110 36.99 -2.51 1.27
N LEU A 111 36.50 -1.38 1.77
CA LEU A 111 37.33 -0.22 2.11
C LEU A 111 37.64 -0.25 3.60
N SER A 112 38.90 -0.01 3.95
CA SER A 112 39.26 0.19 5.36
C SER A 112 38.69 1.52 5.85
N ALA A 113 38.52 1.66 7.18
CA ALA A 113 38.09 2.92 7.78
C ALA A 113 39.04 4.10 7.48
N LYS A 114 40.31 3.81 7.17
CA LYS A 114 41.29 4.81 6.73
C LYS A 114 41.00 5.27 5.30
N ASP A 115 40.76 4.32 4.40
CA ASP A 115 40.48 4.62 2.98
C ASP A 115 39.16 5.39 2.81
N ILE A 116 38.14 5.06 3.61
CA ILE A 116 36.87 5.79 3.63
C ILE A 116 37.10 7.26 3.99
N ARG A 117 37.89 7.52 5.05
CA ARG A 117 38.20 8.89 5.48
C ARG A 117 39.00 9.65 4.44
N ASN A 118 40.03 9.03 3.88
CA ASN A 118 40.87 9.66 2.85
C ASN A 118 40.08 9.99 1.58
N LYS A 119 39.21 9.07 1.12
CA LYS A 119 38.33 9.32 -0.03
C LYS A 119 37.35 10.44 0.27
N LEU A 120 36.74 10.44 1.46
CA LEU A 120 35.80 11.49 1.86
C LEU A 120 36.49 12.86 1.91
N SER A 121 37.68 12.95 2.53
CA SER A 121 38.44 14.21 2.58
C SER A 121 38.83 14.70 1.19
N TRP A 122 39.22 13.79 0.30
CA TRP A 122 39.56 14.13 -1.07
C TRP A 122 38.34 14.67 -1.84
N CYS A 123 37.18 14.01 -1.73
CA CYS A 123 35.93 14.48 -2.34
C CYS A 123 35.48 15.84 -1.81
N ILE A 124 35.64 16.11 -0.51
CA ILE A 124 35.33 17.42 0.09
C ILE A 124 36.28 18.49 -0.43
N ALA A 125 37.59 18.20 -0.48
CA ALA A 125 38.59 19.15 -0.94
C ALA A 125 38.43 19.52 -2.43
N HIS A 126 37.91 18.60 -3.25
CA HIS A 126 37.73 18.77 -4.69
C HIS A 126 36.25 18.88 -5.08
N SER A 127 35.35 19.27 -4.16
CA SER A 127 33.91 19.30 -4.41
C SER A 127 33.51 20.30 -5.51
N ASN A 128 34.31 21.34 -5.72
CA ASN A 128 34.06 22.43 -6.67
C ASN A 128 35.00 22.39 -7.89
N SER A 129 35.71 21.28 -8.10
CA SER A 129 36.51 21.08 -9.33
C SER A 129 35.56 20.77 -10.48
N THR A 130 35.13 21.81 -11.19
CA THR A 130 34.50 21.69 -12.51
C THR A 130 35.55 21.29 -13.54
N VAL A 131 35.14 20.49 -14.53
CA VAL A 131 35.98 19.74 -15.49
C VAL A 131 36.72 20.63 -16.52
N ASP A 132 36.79 21.96 -16.30
CA ASP A 132 37.36 22.94 -17.22
C ASP A 132 38.76 23.45 -16.77
N ASP A 133 39.68 22.54 -16.46
CA ASP A 133 41.14 22.76 -16.48
C ASP A 133 41.81 21.67 -17.33
#